data_AF-A0A527VSP2-F1
#
_entry.id   AF-A0A527VSP2-F1
#
_cell.length_a   1.000
_cell.length_b   1.000
_cell.length_c   1.000
_cell.angle_alpha   90.00
_cell.angle_beta   90.00
_cell.angle_gamma   90.00
#
_symmetry.space_group_name_H-M   'P 1'
#
loop_
_entity.id
_entity.type
_entity.pdbx_description
1 polymer ?
#
loop_
_entity_poly.entity_id
_entity_poly.type
_entity_poly.pdbx_seq_one_letter_code
_entity_poly.pdbx_strand_id
1 'polypeptide(L)'
;ENRFLKSRIVFERTDAYQVTTRIQKVLKANGVVLMTNTIYAGSAFAEAAMGERGWTHLASAPANFAARAGAALFHMATIETIPFRQYRAVVSELSAGPQAPALPAGNTAAKNLAVQAGYILSKRDHMLETLKLCPEQMMAWSSATRLTERPTE
;
A
#
# COMPACT_ATOMS: atom_id res chain seq x y z
N GLU A 1 12.63 23.28 5.80
CA GLU A 1 12.35 22.02 5.06
C GLU A 1 13.20 20.82 5.47
N ASN A 2 14.54 20.88 5.38
CA ASN A 2 15.40 19.70 5.60
C ASN A 2 15.30 19.00 6.97
N ARG A 3 14.81 19.68 8.01
CA ARG A 3 14.57 19.07 9.34
C ARG A 3 13.43 18.04 9.32
N PHE A 4 12.39 18.27 8.52
CA PHE A 4 11.22 17.40 8.37
C PHE A 4 11.46 16.26 7.37
N LEU A 5 12.48 16.39 6.52
CA LEU A 5 12.88 15.39 5.52
C LEU A 5 14.08 14.52 5.97
N LYS A 6 14.69 14.81 7.12
CA LYS A 6 15.91 14.16 7.62
C LYS A 6 15.76 12.64 7.83
N SER A 7 14.55 12.15 8.05
CA SER A 7 14.22 10.72 8.23
C SER A 7 13.63 10.08 6.97
N ARG A 8 13.53 10.81 5.86
CA ARG A 8 12.96 10.30 4.61
C ARG A 8 13.85 9.18 4.08
N ILE A 9 13.27 8.01 3.91
CA ILE A 9 13.88 6.92 3.17
C ILE A 9 13.49 7.12 1.72
N VAL A 10 14.44 7.55 0.88
CA VAL A 10 14.24 7.71 -0.55
C VAL A 10 14.55 6.37 -1.22
N PHE A 11 13.61 5.87 -2.04
CA PHE A 11 13.84 4.67 -2.84
C PHE A 11 14.63 5.05 -4.09
N GLU A 12 15.92 4.68 -4.13
CA GLU A 12 16.69 4.61 -5.37
C GLU A 12 16.72 3.16 -5.86
N ARG A 13 16.47 2.93 -7.16
CA ARG A 13 16.33 1.58 -7.72
C ARG A 13 17.59 0.72 -7.57
N THR A 14 18.77 1.36 -7.57
CA THR A 14 20.07 0.72 -7.33
C THR A 14 20.26 0.25 -5.88
N ASP A 15 19.45 0.76 -4.94
CA ASP A 15 19.62 0.54 -3.50
C ASP A 15 18.39 -0.09 -2.81
N ALA A 16 17.48 -0.67 -3.61
CA ALA A 16 16.22 -1.24 -3.12
C ALA A 16 16.43 -2.31 -2.01
N TYR A 17 17.53 -3.05 -2.05
CA TYR A 17 17.91 -4.01 -1.02
C TYR A 17 18.26 -3.35 0.32
N GLN A 18 19.10 -2.30 0.33
CA GLN A 18 19.46 -1.63 1.58
C GLN A 18 18.27 -0.89 2.17
N VAL A 19 17.42 -0.29 1.32
CA VAL A 19 16.18 0.34 1.75
C VAL A 19 15.26 -0.66 2.46
N THR A 20 15.10 -1.85 1.88
CA THR A 20 14.30 -2.94 2.48
C THR A 20 14.86 -3.36 3.84
N THR A 21 16.17 -3.58 3.94
CA THR A 21 16.83 -3.95 5.20
C THR A 21 16.68 -2.85 6.26
N ARG A 22 16.79 -1.59 5.86
CA ARG A 22 16.62 -0.44 6.78
C ARG A 22 15.19 -0.34 7.30
N ILE A 23 14.19 -0.52 6.43
CA ILE A 23 12.77 -0.56 6.84
C ILE A 23 12.55 -1.70 7.83
N GLN A 24 13.06 -2.91 7.55
CA GLN A 24 12.95 -4.04 8.47
C GLN A 24 13.59 -3.75 9.82
N LYS A 25 14.75 -3.10 9.85
CA LYS A 25 15.42 -2.72 11.10
C LYS A 25 14.58 -1.74 11.92
N VAL A 26 13.96 -0.74 11.28
CA VAL A 26 13.05 0.21 11.94
C VAL A 26 11.83 -0.53 12.51
N LEU A 27 11.17 -1.36 11.72
CA LEU A 27 9.97 -2.10 12.15
C LEU A 27 10.28 -3.09 13.30
N LYS A 28 11.42 -3.81 13.24
CA LYS A 28 11.86 -4.71 14.32
C LYS A 28 12.16 -3.97 15.63
N ALA A 29 12.55 -2.69 15.54
CA ALA A 29 12.74 -1.82 16.69
C ALA A 29 11.43 -1.14 17.15
N ASN A 30 10.26 -1.64 16.71
CA ASN A 30 8.93 -1.08 16.96
C ASN A 30 8.78 0.38 16.47
N GLY A 31 9.54 0.75 15.43
CA GLY A 31 9.43 2.04 14.77
C GLY A 31 8.33 2.08 13.71
N VAL A 32 7.97 3.29 13.29
CA VAL A 32 6.92 3.53 12.28
C VAL A 32 7.55 3.91 10.95
N VAL A 33 7.01 3.38 9.85
CA VAL A 33 7.41 3.73 8.49
C VAL A 33 6.18 4.19 7.71
N LEU A 34 6.22 5.41 7.18
CA LEU A 34 5.19 5.93 6.27
C LEU A 34 5.64 5.68 4.83
N MET A 35 4.78 5.03 4.05
CA MET A 35 5.02 4.77 2.63
C MET A 35 3.87 5.38 1.81
N THR A 36 4.19 6.32 0.92
CA THR A 36 3.20 6.89 0.01
C THR A 36 2.93 5.89 -1.11
N ASN A 37 1.64 5.58 -1.33
CA ASN A 37 1.23 4.72 -2.42
C ASN A 37 1.29 5.50 -3.74
N THR A 38 2.42 5.47 -4.44
CA THR A 38 2.54 6.02 -5.80
C THR A 38 3.01 4.93 -6.76
N ILE A 39 2.55 4.97 -8.00
CA ILE A 39 3.00 4.08 -9.08
C ILE A 39 4.50 4.21 -9.39
N TYR A 40 5.16 5.20 -8.80
CA TYR A 40 6.59 5.46 -8.92
C TYR A 40 7.38 4.98 -7.68
N ALA A 41 6.71 4.56 -6.60
CA ALA A 41 7.34 4.19 -5.33
C ALA A 41 7.97 2.79 -5.31
N GLY A 42 8.00 2.06 -6.44
CA GLY A 42 8.54 0.72 -6.49
C GLY A 42 8.59 0.11 -7.89
N SER A 43 9.02 -1.15 -7.96
CA SER A 43 9.05 -1.98 -9.17
C SER A 43 7.93 -3.02 -9.24
N ALA A 44 7.17 -3.20 -8.15
CA ALA A 44 6.12 -4.20 -8.06
C ALA A 44 4.84 -3.63 -7.45
N PHE A 45 3.75 -3.70 -8.21
CA PHE A 45 2.43 -3.20 -7.85
C PHE A 45 1.41 -4.33 -7.97
N ALA A 46 0.43 -4.32 -7.07
CA ALA A 46 -0.79 -5.09 -7.24
C ALA A 46 -1.83 -4.19 -7.90
N GLU A 47 -2.32 -4.61 -9.06
CA GLU A 47 -3.47 -3.99 -9.70
C GLU A 47 -4.74 -4.54 -9.06
N ALA A 48 -5.63 -3.65 -8.62
CA ALA A 48 -6.89 -4.01 -7.99
C ALA A 48 -8.03 -3.22 -8.65
N ALA A 49 -9.13 -3.92 -8.97
CA ALA A 49 -10.34 -3.28 -9.48
C ALA A 49 -10.91 -2.32 -8.41
N MET A 50 -11.37 -1.15 -8.82
CA MET A 50 -11.92 -0.11 -7.95
C MET A 50 -13.22 0.42 -8.57
N GLY A 51 -14.35 0.14 -7.93
CA GLY A 51 -15.67 0.35 -8.54
C GLY A 51 -15.93 -0.61 -9.70
N GLU A 52 -16.84 -0.25 -10.61
CA GLU A 52 -17.25 -1.13 -11.72
C GLU A 52 -16.24 -1.19 -12.87
N ARG A 53 -15.54 -0.08 -13.14
CA ARG A 53 -14.68 0.07 -14.33
C ARG A 53 -13.31 0.68 -14.03
N GLY A 54 -13.03 1.00 -12.78
CA GLY A 54 -11.78 1.63 -12.38
C GLY A 54 -10.73 0.61 -11.97
N TRP A 55 -9.46 1.01 -12.09
CA TRP A 55 -8.33 0.24 -11.59
C TRP A 55 -7.45 1.13 -10.71
N THR A 56 -6.87 0.52 -9.68
CA THR A 56 -5.90 1.16 -8.80
C THR A 56 -4.65 0.31 -8.66
N HIS A 57 -3.52 0.99 -8.53
CA HIS A 57 -2.22 0.37 -8.37
C HIS A 57 -1.75 0.58 -6.94
N LEU A 58 -1.61 -0.53 -6.22
CA LEU A 58 -1.19 -0.56 -4.83
C LEU A 58 0.24 -1.09 -4.75
N ALA A 59 1.15 -0.31 -4.18
CA ALA A 59 2.51 -0.72 -3.93
C ALA A 59 2.51 -2.01 -3.08
N SER A 60 3.23 -3.02 -3.55
CA SER A 60 3.24 -4.34 -2.92
C SER A 60 4.11 -4.40 -1.66
N ALA A 61 5.06 -3.46 -1.51
CA ALA A 61 6.06 -3.47 -0.43
C ALA A 61 5.47 -3.40 0.99
N PRO A 62 4.52 -2.50 1.32
CA PRO A 62 3.90 -2.49 2.65
C PRO A 62 3.21 -3.82 3.00
N ALA A 63 2.46 -4.40 2.05
CA ALA A 63 1.80 -5.69 2.24
C ALA A 63 2.81 -6.84 2.38
N ASN A 64 3.96 -6.78 1.70
CA ASN A 64 5.05 -7.75 1.88
C ASN A 64 5.66 -7.69 3.29
N PHE A 65 5.87 -6.49 3.84
CA PHE A 65 6.37 -6.35 5.22
C PHE A 65 5.37 -6.89 6.23
N ALA A 66 4.07 -6.62 6.04
CA ALA A 66 3.02 -7.17 6.89
C ALA A 66 2.97 -8.70 6.81
N ALA A 67 2.94 -9.26 5.60
CA ALA A 67 2.83 -10.71 5.38
C ALA A 67 4.07 -11.50 5.86
N ARG A 68 5.28 -10.97 5.66
CA ARG A 68 6.53 -11.70 5.95
C ARG A 68 7.12 -11.40 7.32
N ALA A 69 7.03 -10.14 7.77
CA ALA A 69 7.65 -9.69 9.02
C ALA A 69 6.63 -9.52 10.16
N GLY A 70 5.33 -9.71 9.90
CA GLY A 70 4.28 -9.59 10.90
C GLY A 70 4.06 -8.15 11.37
N ALA A 71 4.52 -7.16 10.60
CA ALA A 71 4.31 -5.76 10.93
C ALA A 71 2.83 -5.37 10.79
N ALA A 72 2.28 -4.64 11.76
CA ALA A 72 0.97 -4.04 11.63
C ALA A 72 0.96 -3.07 10.44
N LEU A 73 -0.11 -3.12 9.64
CA LEU A 73 -0.24 -2.30 8.44
C LEU A 73 -1.47 -1.43 8.55
N PHE A 74 -1.33 -0.15 8.21
CA PHE A 74 -2.41 0.83 8.33
C PHE A 74 -2.69 1.48 6.98
N HIS A 75 -3.97 1.67 6.68
CA HIS A 75 -4.42 2.64 5.70
C HIS A 75 -4.35 4.03 6.34
N MET A 76 -3.68 4.96 5.67
CA MET A 76 -3.73 6.37 5.98
C MET A 76 -4.24 7.15 4.78
N ALA A 77 -5.11 8.12 5.02
CA ALA A 77 -5.53 9.15 4.09
C ALA A 77 -5.55 10.51 4.78
N THR A 78 -5.42 11.58 4.00
CA THR A 78 -5.50 12.96 4.49
C THR A 78 -6.49 13.71 3.62
N ILE A 79 -7.51 14.26 4.26
CA ILE A 79 -8.62 14.96 3.62
C ILE A 79 -8.56 16.41 4.07
N GLU A 80 -8.50 17.35 3.13
CA GLU A 80 -8.68 18.77 3.40
C GLU A 80 -10.15 19.06 3.73
N THR A 81 -10.41 19.57 4.93
CA THR A 81 -11.78 19.93 5.37
C THR A 81 -12.01 21.44 5.31
N ILE A 82 -10.95 22.24 5.37
CA ILE A 82 -10.95 23.68 5.09
C ILE A 82 -9.73 23.97 4.22
N PRO A 83 -9.91 24.59 3.03
CA PRO A 83 -8.81 24.87 2.10
C PRO A 83 -7.60 25.51 2.77
N PHE A 84 -6.44 24.85 2.66
CA PHE A 84 -5.14 25.28 3.18
C PHE A 84 -5.07 25.55 4.69
N ARG A 85 -6.07 25.11 5.46
CA ARG A 85 -6.19 25.44 6.89
C ARG A 85 -6.40 24.23 7.78
N GLN A 86 -7.23 23.29 7.35
CA GLN A 86 -7.60 22.15 8.17
C GLN A 86 -7.60 20.86 7.36
N TYR A 87 -6.94 19.85 7.92
CA TYR A 87 -6.82 18.52 7.36
C TYR A 87 -7.26 17.48 8.39
N ARG A 88 -8.04 16.51 7.95
CA ARG A 88 -8.41 15.31 8.70
C ARG A 88 -7.53 14.16 8.24
N ALA A 89 -6.75 13.60 9.18
CA ALA A 89 -6.06 12.34 8.96
C ALA A 89 -6.99 11.17 9.33
N VAL A 90 -7.21 10.27 8.39
CA VAL A 90 -7.91 9.00 8.62
C VAL A 90 -6.85 7.91 8.71
N VAL A 91 -6.85 7.17 9.81
CA VAL A 91 -5.94 6.03 10.04
C VAL A 91 -6.79 4.82 10.41
N SER A 92 -6.58 3.71 9.73
CA SER A 92 -7.33 2.46 9.96
C SER A 92 -6.40 1.28 9.82
N GLU A 93 -6.45 0.35 10.77
CA GLU A 93 -5.67 -0.88 10.69
C GLU A 93 -6.20 -1.77 9.58
N LEU A 94 -5.30 -2.35 8.80
CA LEU A 94 -5.61 -3.30 7.74
C LEU A 94 -5.50 -4.72 8.26
N SER A 95 -6.35 -5.59 7.73
CA SER A 95 -6.35 -7.02 8.02
C SER A 95 -6.21 -7.80 6.72
N ALA A 96 -5.48 -8.91 6.74
CA ALA A 96 -5.43 -9.82 5.61
C ALA A 96 -6.74 -10.63 5.41
N GLY A 97 -7.76 -10.40 6.25
CA GLY A 97 -8.99 -11.17 6.27
C GLY A 97 -8.85 -12.51 7.01
N PRO A 98 -9.91 -13.34 7.02
CA PRO A 98 -9.84 -14.69 7.57
C PRO A 98 -8.74 -15.48 6.86
N GLN A 99 -7.92 -16.21 7.62
CA GLN A 99 -6.82 -16.97 7.03
C GLN A 99 -7.32 -17.84 5.88
N ALA A 100 -6.65 -17.76 4.73
CA ALA A 100 -6.84 -18.69 3.63
C ALA A 100 -6.80 -20.14 4.17
N PRO A 101 -7.60 -21.06 3.59
CA PRO A 101 -7.62 -22.45 4.03
C PRO A 101 -6.19 -22.99 4.15
N ALA A 102 -5.95 -23.75 5.23
CA ALA A 102 -4.62 -24.23 5.59
C ALA A 102 -3.94 -24.90 4.39
N LEU A 103 -3.04 -24.16 3.73
CA LEU A 103 -2.22 -24.69 2.66
C LEU A 103 -1.33 -25.80 3.25
N PRO A 104 -1.09 -26.88 2.50
CA PRO A 104 -0.26 -27.99 2.98
C PRO A 104 1.10 -27.49 3.46
N ALA A 105 1.57 -28.06 4.57
CA ALA A 105 2.83 -27.71 5.20
C ALA A 105 3.96 -27.80 4.17
N GLY A 106 4.61 -26.67 3.88
CA GLY A 106 5.73 -26.58 2.93
C GLY A 106 5.65 -25.40 1.96
N ASN A 107 4.47 -24.81 1.72
CA ASN A 107 4.34 -23.72 0.74
C ASN A 107 4.26 -22.31 1.37
N THR A 108 5.33 -21.93 2.08
CA THR A 108 5.43 -20.61 2.75
C THR A 108 5.32 -19.44 1.77
N ALA A 109 5.82 -19.61 0.53
CA ALA A 109 5.72 -18.59 -0.51
C ALA A 109 4.26 -18.33 -0.93
N ALA A 110 3.49 -19.39 -1.22
CA ALA A 110 2.08 -19.26 -1.56
C ALA A 110 1.26 -18.70 -0.39
N LYS A 111 1.55 -19.13 0.85
CA LYS A 111 0.90 -18.57 2.05
C LYS A 111 1.15 -17.06 2.17
N ASN A 112 2.39 -16.62 1.97
CA ASN A 112 2.74 -15.20 2.04
C ASN A 112 2.05 -14.39 0.93
N LEU A 113 1.93 -14.94 -0.28
CA LEU A 113 1.18 -14.29 -1.38
C LEU A 113 -0.31 -14.16 -1.04
N ALA A 114 -0.93 -15.18 -0.45
CA ALA A 114 -2.33 -15.12 -0.04
C ALA A 114 -2.56 -14.05 1.04
N VAL A 115 -1.70 -14.00 2.06
CA VAL A 115 -1.76 -12.98 3.11
C VAL A 115 -1.54 -11.58 2.53
N GLN A 116 -0.56 -11.43 1.63
CA GLN A 116 -0.30 -10.18 0.94
C GLN A 116 -1.53 -9.72 0.15
N ALA A 117 -2.17 -10.61 -0.61
CA ALA A 117 -3.38 -10.31 -1.37
C ALA A 117 -4.51 -9.82 -0.45
N GLY A 118 -4.68 -10.45 0.71
CA GLY A 118 -5.63 -9.99 1.73
C GLY A 118 -5.41 -8.54 2.17
N TYR A 119 -4.16 -8.18 2.49
CA TYR A 119 -3.82 -6.79 2.84
C TYR A 119 -4.07 -5.80 1.70
N ILE A 120 -3.77 -6.19 0.45
CA ILE A 120 -4.01 -5.36 -0.73
C ILE A 120 -5.51 -5.10 -0.92
N LEU A 121 -6.35 -6.14 -0.80
CA LEU A 121 -7.80 -6.00 -0.91
C LEU A 121 -8.36 -5.13 0.23
N SER A 122 -7.90 -5.35 1.46
CA SER A 122 -8.29 -4.52 2.60
C SER A 122 -7.90 -3.05 2.40
N LYS A 123 -6.69 -2.78 1.87
CA LYS A 123 -6.26 -1.41 1.52
C LYS A 123 -7.16 -0.78 0.46
N ARG A 124 -7.49 -1.54 -0.60
CA ARG A 124 -8.40 -1.10 -1.66
C ARG A 124 -9.75 -0.68 -1.08
N ASP A 125 -10.33 -1.52 -0.22
CA ASP A 125 -11.66 -1.28 0.34
C ASP A 125 -11.68 -0.02 1.22
N HIS A 126 -10.70 0.13 2.12
CA HIS A 126 -10.56 1.36 2.92
C HIS A 126 -10.33 2.62 2.07
N MET A 127 -9.58 2.48 0.98
CA MET A 127 -9.35 3.58 0.04
C MET A 127 -10.62 3.95 -0.71
N LEU A 128 -11.44 2.96 -1.09
CA LEU A 128 -12.74 3.20 -1.72
C LEU A 128 -13.71 3.90 -0.75
N GLU A 129 -13.76 3.47 0.51
CA GLU A 129 -14.61 4.12 1.52
C GLU A 129 -14.18 5.58 1.77
N THR A 130 -12.88 5.83 1.85
CA THR A 130 -12.35 7.20 1.97
C THR A 130 -12.69 8.03 0.74
N LEU A 131 -12.53 7.45 -0.45
CA LEU A 131 -12.80 8.12 -1.73
C LEU A 131 -14.27 8.52 -1.87
N LYS A 132 -15.20 7.70 -1.38
CA LYS A 132 -16.63 8.03 -1.39
C LYS A 132 -16.97 9.30 -0.60
N LEU A 133 -16.16 9.67 0.40
CA LEU A 133 -16.38 10.87 1.21
C LEU A 133 -15.99 12.15 0.48
N CYS A 134 -14.84 12.14 -0.20
CA CYS A 134 -14.24 13.31 -0.85
C CYS A 134 -13.59 12.91 -2.19
N PRO A 135 -14.38 12.49 -3.21
CA PRO A 135 -13.85 11.99 -4.47
C PRO A 135 -13.00 13.03 -5.23
N GLU A 136 -13.31 14.31 -5.06
CA GLU A 136 -12.61 15.45 -5.64
C GLU A 136 -11.18 15.63 -5.14
N GLN A 137 -10.84 15.06 -3.98
CA GLN A 137 -9.51 15.18 -3.37
C GLN A 137 -8.55 14.04 -3.76
N MET A 138 -8.98 13.14 -4.64
CA MET A 138 -8.12 12.11 -5.19
C MET A 138 -7.13 12.70 -6.19
N MET A 139 -5.86 12.83 -5.79
CA MET A 139 -4.84 13.51 -6.59
C MET A 139 -4.43 12.77 -7.87
N ALA A 140 -4.61 11.45 -7.95
CA ALA A 140 -4.28 10.68 -9.14
C ALA A 140 -5.15 9.43 -9.26
N TRP A 141 -5.96 9.37 -10.32
CA TRP A 141 -6.50 8.11 -10.81
C TRP A 141 -5.37 7.36 -11.52
N SER A 142 -5.16 6.11 -11.14
CA SER A 142 -4.00 5.37 -11.65
C SER A 142 -4.10 5.10 -13.16
N SER A 143 -5.32 4.93 -13.68
CA SER A 143 -5.80 5.22 -15.05
C SER A 143 -7.18 4.55 -15.22
N ALA A 144 -7.87 4.80 -16.35
CA ALA A 144 -9.03 4.01 -16.76
C ALA A 144 -8.63 2.70 -17.46
N THR A 145 -7.35 2.53 -17.78
CA THR A 145 -6.84 1.41 -18.57
C THR A 145 -6.18 0.40 -17.65
N ARG A 146 -6.56 -0.86 -17.79
CA ARG A 146 -5.95 -1.93 -17.03
C ARG A 146 -4.54 -2.20 -17.59
N LEU A 147 -3.50 -2.00 -16.79
CA LEU A 147 -2.10 -2.19 -17.23
C LEU A 147 -1.76 -3.66 -17.48
N THR A 148 -2.55 -4.58 -16.94
CA THR A 148 -2.41 -6.03 -17.21
C THR A 148 -3.24 -6.51 -18.39
N GLU A 149 -4.00 -5.64 -19.05
CA GLU A 149 -4.75 -6.00 -20.25
C GLU A 149 -3.79 -6.23 -21.42
N ARG A 150 -3.88 -7.39 -22.06
CA ARG A 150 -3.09 -7.67 -23.27
C ARG A 150 -3.58 -6.73 -24.37
N PRO A 151 -2.69 -6.09 -25.14
CA PRO A 151 -3.09 -5.39 -26.36
C PRO A 151 -3.91 -6.35 -27.21
N THR A 152 -5.10 -5.94 -27.60
CA THR A 152 -5.88 -6.66 -28.60
C THR A 152 -5.12 -6.48 -29.92
N GLU A 153 -4.61 -7.58 -30.49
CA GLU A 153 -4.10 -7.61 -31.86
C GLU A 153 -5.22 -7.29 -32.86
#